data_AF-A0A090QNT9-F1
#
_entry.id   AF-A0A090QNT9-F1
#
_cell.length_a   1.000
_cell.length_b   1.000
_cell.length_c   1.000
_cell.angle_alpha   90.00
_cell.angle_beta   90.00
_cell.angle_gamma   90.00
#
_symmetry.space_group_name_H-M   'P 1'
#
loop_
_entity.id
_entity.type
_entity.pdbx_description
1 polymer ?
#
loop_
_entity_poly.entity_id
_entity_poly.type
_entity_poly.pdbx_seq_one_letter_code
_entity_poly.pdbx_strand_id
1 'polypeptide(L)'
;MAAKVMRQILIDNARTLQAQKRQQLTTIAGTPDTNERENRFEQLITIDKALDSFSVRYPRQSNALKLKYLMGMQNQEISELLECSASLIEKDLKFSRSWLQTRMA
;
A
#
# COMPACT_ATOMS: atom_id res chain seq x y z
N MET A 1 -1.51 11.24 9.25
CA MET A 1 -1.06 12.07 8.10
C MET A 1 0.28 11.57 7.53
N ALA A 2 1.29 11.27 8.35
CA ALA A 2 2.62 10.80 7.88
C ALA A 2 2.60 9.59 6.93
N ALA A 3 1.77 8.57 7.19
CA ALA A 3 1.67 7.39 6.31
C ALA A 3 1.13 7.71 4.91
N LYS A 4 0.19 8.65 4.78
CA LYS A 4 -0.31 9.10 3.48
C LYS A 4 0.76 9.89 2.73
N VAL A 5 1.51 10.73 3.45
CA VAL A 5 2.63 11.52 2.89
C VAL A 5 3.77 10.62 2.41
N MET A 6 4.22 9.64 3.19
CA MET A 6 5.24 8.68 2.75
C MET A 6 4.78 7.88 1.52
N ARG A 7 3.53 7.44 1.52
CA ARG A 7 2.93 6.73 0.38
C ARG A 7 2.86 7.59 -0.87
N GLN A 8 2.45 8.85 -0.71
CA GLN A 8 2.38 9.82 -1.79
C GLN A 8 3.77 10.12 -2.35
N ILE A 9 4.79 10.28 -1.49
CA ILE A 9 6.19 10.46 -1.90
C ILE A 9 6.68 9.27 -2.73
N LEU A 10 6.37 8.03 -2.33
CA LEU A 10 6.76 6.83 -3.08
C LEU A 10 6.05 6.75 -4.45
N ILE A 11 4.77 7.10 -4.51
CA ILE A 11 3.99 7.12 -5.76
C ILE A 11 4.47 8.24 -6.68
N ASP A 12 4.73 9.42 -6.13
CA ASP A 12 5.19 10.58 -6.88
C ASP A 12 6.61 10.34 -7.41
N ASN A 13 7.50 9.72 -6.62
CA ASN A 13 8.80 9.26 -7.11
C ASN A 13 8.67 8.21 -8.22
N ALA A 14 7.72 7.28 -8.12
CA ALA A 14 7.46 6.33 -9.20
C ALA A 14 6.94 7.02 -10.47
N ARG A 15 6.06 8.03 -10.33
CA ARG A 15 5.55 8.87 -11.43
C ARG A 15 6.64 9.67 -12.12
N THR A 16 7.50 10.34 -11.34
CA THR A 16 8.57 11.19 -11.89
C THR A 16 9.61 10.35 -12.64
N LEU A 17 10.01 9.20 -12.10
CA LEU A 17 10.90 8.26 -12.79
C LEU A 17 10.29 7.74 -14.11
N GLN A 18 8.99 7.47 -14.14
CA GLN A 18 8.30 7.03 -15.37
C GLN A 18 8.17 8.16 -16.39
N ALA A 19 7.87 9.39 -15.95
CA ALA A 19 7.73 10.55 -16.83
C ALA A 19 9.07 10.95 -17.48
N GLN A 20 10.15 10.98 -16.71
CA GLN A 20 11.50 11.26 -17.21
C GLN A 20 11.97 10.22 -18.23
N LYS A 21 11.64 8.94 -18.03
CA LYS A 21 11.99 7.89 -18.99
C LYS A 21 11.10 7.86 -20.22
N ARG A 22 9.81 8.22 -20.14
CA ARG A 22 8.95 8.38 -21.33
C ARG A 22 9.51 9.45 -22.29
N GLN A 23 10.07 10.52 -21.76
CA GLN A 23 10.79 11.53 -22.55
C GLN A 23 12.07 10.97 -23.21
N GLN A 24 12.77 10.02 -22.56
CA GLN A 24 13.95 9.35 -23.14
C GLN A 24 13.59 8.23 -24.14
N LEU A 25 12.49 7.50 -23.92
CA LEU A 25 12.00 6.39 -24.75
C LEU A 25 11.29 6.85 -26.04
N THR A 26 10.76 8.07 -26.07
CA THR A 26 10.26 8.67 -27.32
C THR A 26 11.41 8.82 -28.34
N THR A 27 12.65 8.83 -27.87
CA THR A 27 13.87 8.87 -28.70
C THR A 27 14.41 7.47 -29.07
N ILE A 28 14.02 6.40 -28.36
CA ILE A 28 14.54 5.04 -28.55
C ILE A 28 13.39 4.03 -28.39
N ALA A 29 12.77 3.65 -29.50
CA ALA A 29 11.60 2.77 -29.51
C ALA A 29 11.87 1.38 -28.89
N GLY A 30 11.01 0.98 -27.96
CA GLY A 30 10.64 -0.41 -27.70
C GLY A 30 11.68 -1.32 -27.04
N THR A 31 11.90 -1.18 -25.72
CA THR A 31 12.60 -2.19 -24.92
C THR A 31 11.64 -2.93 -23.97
N PRO A 32 11.79 -4.26 -23.78
CA PRO A 32 10.89 -5.09 -22.96
C PRO A 32 10.83 -4.68 -21.47
N ASP A 33 11.87 -4.02 -20.94
CA ASP A 33 11.92 -3.46 -19.58
C ASP A 33 10.87 -2.35 -19.35
N THR A 34 10.34 -1.75 -20.42
CA THR A 34 9.31 -0.69 -20.33
C THR A 34 7.96 -1.28 -19.92
N ASN A 35 7.56 -2.43 -20.49
CA ASN A 35 6.27 -3.08 -20.21
C ASN A 35 6.18 -3.62 -18.78
N GLU A 36 7.26 -4.21 -18.26
CA GLU A 36 7.30 -4.70 -16.88
C GLU A 36 7.21 -3.55 -15.85
N ARG A 37 7.86 -2.43 -16.14
CA ARG A 37 7.81 -1.23 -15.27
C ARG A 37 6.44 -0.58 -15.27
N GLU A 38 5.78 -0.51 -16.41
CA GLU A 38 4.42 0.02 -16.54
C GLU A 38 3.41 -0.84 -15.76
N ASN A 39 3.52 -2.17 -15.86
CA ASN A 39 2.73 -3.10 -15.03
C ASN A 39 2.97 -2.91 -13.53
N ARG A 40 4.24 -2.73 -13.09
CA ARG A 40 4.54 -2.44 -11.68
C ARG A 40 3.93 -1.11 -11.21
N PHE A 41 3.92 -0.10 -12.07
CA PHE A 41 3.34 1.21 -11.74
C PHE A 41 1.82 1.15 -11.61
N GLU A 42 1.13 0.48 -12.53
CA GLU A 42 -0.31 0.23 -12.44
C GLU A 42 -0.67 -0.60 -11.20
N GLN A 43 0.16 -1.57 -10.84
CA GLN A 43 -0.01 -2.34 -9.61
C GLN A 43 0.12 -1.45 -8.36
N LEU A 44 1.08 -0.51 -8.33
CA LEU A 44 1.23 0.45 -7.23
C LEU A 44 0.01 1.37 -7.10
N ILE A 45 -0.55 1.87 -8.21
CA ILE A 45 -1.78 2.67 -8.19
C ILE A 45 -2.98 1.84 -7.70
N THR A 46 -3.06 0.58 -8.10
CA THR A 46 -4.13 -0.32 -7.70
C THR A 46 -4.09 -0.59 -6.20
N ILE A 47 -2.88 -0.86 -5.67
CA ILE A 47 -2.62 -0.95 -4.24
C ILE A 47 -3.00 0.37 -3.56
N ASP A 48 -2.66 1.51 -4.17
CA ASP A 48 -2.94 2.84 -3.65
C ASP A 48 -4.43 3.00 -3.30
N LYS A 49 -5.26 2.82 -4.33
CA LYS A 49 -6.72 2.89 -4.26
C LYS A 49 -7.32 1.83 -3.33
N ALA A 50 -6.75 0.62 -3.31
CA ALA A 50 -7.21 -0.45 -2.44
C ALA A 50 -7.07 -0.07 -0.95
N LEU A 51 -5.91 0.40 -0.49
CA LEU A 51 -5.78 0.78 0.93
C LEU A 51 -6.56 2.05 1.28
N ASP A 52 -6.80 2.97 0.34
CA ASP A 52 -7.66 4.13 0.57
C ASP A 52 -9.11 3.71 0.82
N SER A 53 -9.66 2.88 -0.06
CA SER A 53 -11.01 2.34 0.11
C SER A 53 -11.13 1.44 1.35
N PHE A 54 -10.09 0.65 1.65
CA PHE A 54 -10.00 -0.14 2.87
C PHE A 54 -10.05 0.72 4.12
N SER A 55 -9.31 1.83 4.14
CA SER A 55 -9.24 2.72 5.30
C SER A 55 -10.55 3.44 5.58
N VAL A 56 -11.33 3.75 4.54
CA VAL A 56 -12.65 4.35 4.69
C VAL A 56 -13.67 3.34 5.19
N ARG A 57 -13.66 2.12 4.63
CA ARG A 57 -14.67 1.09 4.95
C ARG A 57 -14.38 0.35 6.26
N TYR A 58 -13.12 0.16 6.59
CA TYR A 58 -12.65 -0.65 7.72
C TYR A 58 -11.59 0.13 8.53
N PRO A 59 -11.97 1.25 9.16
CA PRO A 59 -11.02 2.17 9.81
C PRO A 59 -10.22 1.49 10.93
N ARG A 60 -10.85 0.57 11.68
CA ARG A 60 -10.20 -0.16 12.78
C ARG A 60 -9.12 -1.12 12.27
N GLN A 61 -9.48 -1.94 11.28
CA GLN A 61 -8.58 -2.90 10.65
C GLN A 61 -7.43 -2.18 9.93
N SER A 62 -7.74 -1.05 9.28
CA SER A 62 -6.73 -0.16 8.71
C SER A 62 -5.77 0.39 9.78
N ASN A 63 -6.26 0.75 10.97
CA ASN A 63 -5.40 1.20 12.05
C ASN A 63 -4.47 0.08 12.56
N ALA A 64 -5.02 -1.12 12.81
CA ALA A 64 -4.23 -2.29 13.19
C ALA A 64 -3.15 -2.63 12.14
N LEU A 65 -3.51 -2.59 10.85
CA LEU A 65 -2.57 -2.82 9.75
C LEU A 65 -1.44 -1.77 9.72
N LYS A 66 -1.74 -0.48 9.90
CA LYS A 66 -0.72 0.58 9.94
C LYS A 66 0.25 0.38 11.11
N LEU A 67 -0.28 0.12 12.30
CA LEU A 67 0.56 -0.08 13.49
C LEU A 67 1.46 -1.32 13.32
N LYS A 68 0.92 -2.41 12.75
CA LYS A 68 1.70 -3.64 12.52
C LYS A 68 2.81 -3.46 11.49
N TYR A 69 2.50 -2.89 10.33
CA TYR A 69 3.39 -2.93 9.17
C TYR A 69 4.16 -1.65 8.91
N LEU A 70 3.61 -0.50 9.28
CA LEU A 70 4.28 0.79 9.08
C LEU A 70 5.04 1.22 10.34
N MET A 71 4.50 0.91 11.53
CA MET A 71 5.14 1.25 12.80
C MET A 71 5.92 0.08 13.40
N GLY A 72 5.84 -1.12 12.82
CA GLY A 72 6.58 -2.30 13.27
C GLY A 72 6.13 -2.89 14.61
N MET A 73 4.95 -2.51 15.11
CA MET A 73 4.49 -2.92 16.43
C MET A 73 4.06 -4.40 16.48
N GLN A 74 4.20 -5.00 17.64
CA GLN A 74 3.74 -6.35 17.95
C GLN A 74 2.26 -6.35 18.30
N ASN A 75 1.59 -7.49 18.10
CA ASN A 75 0.13 -7.58 18.28
C ASN A 75 -0.29 -7.23 19.73
N GLN A 76 0.56 -7.56 20.70
CA GLN A 76 0.35 -7.23 22.11
C GLN A 76 0.37 -5.71 22.35
N GLU A 77 1.41 -5.03 21.84
CA GLU A 77 1.54 -3.56 21.92
C GLU A 77 0.38 -2.84 21.22
N ILE A 78 -0.07 -3.36 20.08
CA ILE A 78 -1.23 -2.84 19.36
C ILE A 78 -2.51 -3.04 20.17
N SER A 79 -2.65 -4.20 20.81
CA SER A 79 -3.85 -4.53 21.61
C SER A 79 -3.96 -3.62 22.83
N GLU A 80 -2.84 -3.32 23.48
CA GLU A 80 -2.75 -2.36 24.58
C GLU A 80 -3.05 -0.94 24.11
N LEU A 81 -2.44 -0.50 23.01
CA LEU A 81 -2.66 0.83 22.44
C LEU A 81 -4.11 1.07 21.98
N LEU A 82 -4.78 0.03 21.48
CA LEU A 82 -6.16 0.10 21.00
C LEU A 82 -7.19 -0.38 22.04
N GLU A 83 -6.77 -0.61 23.28
CA GLU A 83 -7.61 -1.04 24.40
C GLU A 83 -8.52 -2.24 24.05
N CYS A 84 -7.93 -3.27 23.43
CA CYS A 84 -8.65 -4.47 23.02
C CYS A 84 -7.81 -5.74 23.20
N SER A 85 -8.36 -6.91 22.87
CA SER A 85 -7.63 -8.17 23.03
C SER A 85 -6.68 -8.46 21.85
N ALA A 86 -5.54 -9.10 22.12
CA ALA A 86 -4.62 -9.54 21.07
C ALA A 86 -5.29 -10.45 20.02
N SER A 87 -6.21 -11.32 20.44
CA SER A 87 -7.01 -12.16 19.52
C SER A 87 -7.85 -11.33 18.54
N LEU A 88 -8.32 -10.17 18.98
CA LEU A 88 -9.09 -9.27 18.14
C LEU A 88 -8.20 -8.57 17.10
N ILE A 89 -6.97 -8.18 17.49
CA ILE A 89 -5.96 -7.65 16.57
C ILE A 89 -5.57 -8.70 15.52
N GLU A 90 -5.38 -9.96 15.91
CA GLU A 90 -5.10 -11.05 14.96
C GLU A 90 -6.21 -11.21 13.92
N LYS A 91 -7.48 -11.17 14.36
CA LYS A 91 -8.65 -11.24 13.47
C LYS A 91 -8.70 -10.05 12.51
N ASP A 92 -8.42 -8.85 13.00
CA ASP A 92 -8.37 -7.64 12.17
C ASP A 92 -7.28 -7.71 11.10
N LEU A 93 -6.08 -8.15 11.49
CA LEU A 93 -4.96 -8.30 10.56
C LEU A 93 -5.23 -9.40 9.53
N LYS A 94 -5.80 -10.53 9.95
CA LYS A 94 -6.20 -11.62 9.05
C LYS A 94 -7.23 -11.15 8.04
N PHE A 95 -8.29 -10.48 8.50
CA PHE A 95 -9.30 -9.88 7.63
C PHE A 95 -8.68 -8.89 6.64
N SER A 96 -7.81 -7.99 7.12
CA SER A 96 -7.14 -6.99 6.28
C SER A 96 -6.37 -7.64 5.13
N ARG A 97 -5.60 -8.71 5.42
CA ARG A 97 -4.85 -9.45 4.41
C ARG A 97 -5.78 -10.10 3.37
N SER A 98 -6.79 -10.84 3.82
CA SER A 98 -7.74 -11.50 2.92
C SER A 98 -8.51 -10.51 2.05
N TRP A 99 -8.90 -9.37 2.61
CA TRP A 99 -9.60 -8.33 1.88
C TRP A 99 -8.71 -7.70 0.80
N LEU A 100 -7.46 -7.37 1.14
CA LEU A 100 -6.51 -6.80 0.18
C LEU A 100 -6.15 -7.77 -0.93
N GLN A 101 -5.92 -9.06 -0.61
CA GLN A 101 -5.69 -10.11 -1.60
C GLN A 101 -6.85 -10.21 -2.60
N THR A 102 -8.09 -10.15 -2.12
CA THR A 102 -9.28 -10.22 -2.99
C THR A 102 -9.39 -9.02 -3.94
N ARG A 103 -8.85 -7.85 -3.56
CA ARG A 103 -8.93 -6.63 -4.36
C ARG A 103 -7.74 -6.41 -5.29
N MET A 104 -6.64 -7.13 -5.04
CA MET A 104 -5.38 -7.07 -5.80
C MET A 104 -5.18 -8.26 -6.74
N ALA A 105 -6.04 -9.28 -6.66
CA ALA A 105 -6.14 -10.37 -7.63
C ALA A 105 -6.87 -9.90 -8.89
#